data_AF-A0A959UX80-F1
#
_entry.id   AF-A0A959UX80-F1
#
_cell.length_a   1.000
_cell.length_b   1.000
_cell.length_c   1.000
_cell.angle_alpha   90.00
_cell.angle_beta   90.00
_cell.angle_gamma   90.00
#
_symmetry.space_group_name_H-M   'P 1'
#
loop_
_entity.id
_entity.type
_entity.pdbx_description
1 polymer ?
#
loop_
_entity_poly.entity_id
_entity_poly.type
_entity_poly.pdbx_seq_one_letter_code
_entity_poly.pdbx_strand_id
1 'polypeptide(L)'
;MQVRVGWLPLVFLLHPSLGQELVVNGGFEDHRRCPGKFDQRPVRGVKAVRPIGGMPGYFHGCGQGMGVPENWAGVQEAFEGEAYVGLVLTAHGGGECTVREFVQLELKEPLVNGGKYR
;
A
#
# COMPACT_ATOMS: atom_id res chain seq x y z
N MET A 1 -64.21 6.73 -11.50
CA MET A 1 -63.01 7.14 -10.75
C MET A 1 -62.17 5.89 -10.53
N GLN A 2 -61.11 5.66 -11.32
CA GLN A 2 -60.21 4.53 -11.13
C GLN A 2 -58.94 5.01 -10.43
N VAL A 3 -58.69 4.48 -9.23
CA VAL A 3 -57.46 4.76 -8.48
C VAL A 3 -56.43 3.75 -8.94
N ARG A 4 -55.38 4.22 -9.62
CA ARG A 4 -54.23 3.38 -10.02
C ARG A 4 -53.30 3.25 -8.83
N VAL A 5 -53.20 2.04 -8.27
CA VAL A 5 -52.19 1.69 -7.26
C VAL A 5 -50.87 1.40 -8.00
N GLY A 6 -49.96 2.37 -7.99
CA GLY A 6 -48.62 2.20 -8.55
C GLY A 6 -47.72 1.41 -7.61
N TRP A 7 -47.19 0.28 -8.08
CA TRP A 7 -46.17 -0.48 -7.37
C TRP A 7 -44.81 0.18 -7.62
N LEU A 8 -44.22 0.78 -6.58
CA LEU A 8 -42.85 1.29 -6.63
C LEU A 8 -41.87 0.12 -6.38
N PRO A 9 -40.92 -0.15 -7.30
CA PRO A 9 -39.93 -1.19 -7.09
C PRO A 9 -38.97 -0.78 -5.97
N LEU A 10 -38.75 -1.67 -5.01
CA LEU A 10 -37.80 -1.51 -3.91
C LEU A 10 -36.38 -1.69 -4.45
N VAL A 11 -35.65 -0.57 -4.63
CA VAL A 11 -34.25 -0.58 -5.05
C VAL A 11 -33.37 -0.90 -3.84
N PHE A 12 -32.73 -2.08 -3.83
CA PHE A 12 -31.71 -2.41 -2.85
C PHE A 12 -30.41 -1.67 -3.20
N LEU A 13 -30.13 -0.59 -2.47
CA LEU A 13 -28.83 0.09 -2.51
C LEU A 13 -27.79 -0.81 -1.83
N LEU A 14 -27.00 -1.54 -2.63
CA LEU A 14 -25.76 -2.17 -2.20
C LEU A 14 -24.85 -1.07 -1.65
N HIS A 15 -24.75 -0.97 -0.32
CA HIS A 15 -23.76 -0.12 0.31
C HIS A 15 -22.42 -0.86 0.22
N PRO A 16 -21.42 -0.37 -0.53
CA PRO A 16 -20.07 -0.90 -0.39
C PRO A 16 -19.69 -0.74 1.08
N SER A 17 -19.22 -1.80 1.72
CA SER A 17 -18.67 -1.70 3.07
C SER A 17 -17.43 -0.83 2.99
N LEU A 18 -17.57 0.47 3.25
CA LEU A 18 -16.46 1.39 3.45
C LEU A 18 -15.80 1.00 4.77
N GLY A 19 -14.85 0.08 4.71
CA GLY A 19 -13.86 -0.07 5.77
C GLY A 19 -13.07 1.23 5.87
N GLN A 20 -12.84 1.71 7.09
CA GLN A 20 -11.99 2.88 7.31
C GLN A 20 -10.53 2.42 7.26
N GLU A 21 -9.82 2.80 6.20
CA GLU A 21 -8.37 2.64 6.16
C GLU A 21 -7.73 3.57 7.20
N LEU A 22 -7.21 2.99 8.29
CA LEU A 22 -6.53 3.73 9.35
C LEU A 22 -5.06 3.97 9.03
N VAL A 23 -4.45 3.12 8.21
CA VAL A 23 -3.07 3.25 7.77
C VAL A 23 -2.96 4.45 6.84
N VAL A 24 -2.14 5.42 7.22
CA VAL A 24 -1.83 6.56 6.37
C VAL A 24 -0.97 6.07 5.21
N ASN A 25 -1.45 6.30 3.98
CA ASN A 25 -0.73 5.96 2.75
C ASN A 25 -0.42 4.45 2.60
N GLY A 26 -1.39 3.58 2.92
CA GLY A 26 -1.25 2.13 2.84
C GLY A 26 -0.88 1.59 1.45
N GLY A 27 -1.37 2.22 0.38
CA GLY A 27 -1.03 1.89 -1.01
C GLY A 27 0.27 2.54 -1.53
N PHE A 28 0.95 3.35 -0.72
CA PHE A 28 2.22 4.01 -1.08
C PHE A 28 2.19 4.99 -2.27
N GLU A 29 1.00 5.45 -2.66
CA GLU A 29 0.78 6.36 -3.78
C GLU A 29 1.20 7.81 -3.47
N ASP A 30 1.10 8.24 -2.21
CA ASP A 30 1.50 9.59 -1.81
C ASP A 30 3.03 9.67 -1.65
N HIS A 31 3.67 10.25 -2.66
CA HIS A 31 5.12 10.35 -2.76
C HIS A 31 5.56 11.69 -3.38
N ARG A 32 6.78 12.13 -3.04
CA ARG A 32 7.30 13.43 -3.51
C ARG A 32 8.01 13.39 -4.87
N ARG A 33 8.56 12.24 -5.26
CA ARG A 33 9.38 12.06 -6.47
C ARG A 33 9.34 10.61 -6.95
N CYS A 34 9.29 10.41 -8.27
CA CYS A 34 9.38 9.09 -8.87
C CYS A 34 10.67 8.35 -8.45
N PRO A 35 10.60 7.03 -8.20
CA PRO A 35 11.77 6.27 -7.78
C PRO A 35 12.76 6.13 -8.94
N GLY A 36 13.99 6.57 -8.71
CA GLY A 36 15.05 6.58 -9.73
C GLY A 36 15.94 5.35 -9.69
N LYS A 37 16.70 5.18 -8.60
CA LYS A 37 17.67 4.10 -8.40
C LYS A 37 17.62 3.55 -6.96
N PHE A 38 18.04 2.30 -6.80
CA PHE A 38 18.02 1.59 -5.52
C PHE A 38 18.94 2.21 -4.44
N ASP A 39 20.04 2.86 -4.85
CA ASP A 39 21.07 3.41 -3.95
C ASP A 39 20.69 4.72 -3.22
N GLN A 40 19.46 5.22 -3.41
CA GLN A 40 19.03 6.54 -2.90
C GLN A 40 18.08 6.48 -1.70
N ARG A 41 18.08 5.40 -0.90
CA ARG A 41 17.07 5.15 0.15
C ARG A 41 15.65 5.22 -0.45
N PRO A 42 15.21 4.19 -1.18
CA PRO A 42 14.07 4.28 -2.10
C PRO A 42 12.77 4.79 -1.46
N VAL A 43 12.46 4.40 -0.22
CA VAL A 43 11.27 4.87 0.50
C VAL A 43 11.38 6.32 1.02
N ARG A 44 12.56 6.96 0.92
CA ARG A 44 12.79 8.34 1.37
C ARG A 44 12.10 9.32 0.42
N GLY A 45 10.84 9.65 0.73
CA GLY A 45 10.02 10.49 -0.13
C GLY A 45 8.58 10.03 -0.19
N VAL A 46 8.33 8.79 0.18
CA VAL A 46 6.99 8.21 0.41
C VAL A 46 6.47 8.72 1.73
N LYS A 47 5.24 9.23 1.74
CA LYS A 47 4.63 9.83 2.93
C LYS A 47 4.30 8.76 3.97
N ALA A 48 4.52 9.10 5.24
CA ALA A 48 4.17 8.26 6.40
C ALA A 48 4.80 6.86 6.43
N VAL A 49 5.89 6.62 5.69
CA VAL A 49 6.62 5.35 5.69
C VAL A 49 7.96 5.52 6.40
N ARG A 50 8.22 4.64 7.37
CA ARG A 50 9.51 4.55 8.06
C ARG A 50 10.15 3.17 7.83
N PRO A 51 11.36 3.10 7.24
CA PRO A 51 12.10 1.84 7.12
C PRO A 51 12.77 1.44 8.44
N ILE A 52 12.85 0.13 8.70
CA ILE A 52 13.54 -0.48 9.84
C ILE A 52 14.34 -1.68 9.34
N GLY A 53 15.58 -1.86 9.82
CA GLY A 53 16.39 -3.05 9.53
C GLY A 53 17.06 -3.10 8.15
N GLY A 54 16.88 -2.07 7.31
CA GLY A 54 17.56 -1.98 6.02
C GLY A 54 17.06 -0.83 5.14
N MET A 55 17.05 -1.06 3.84
CA MET A 55 16.69 -0.10 2.80
C MET A 55 15.64 -0.71 1.85
N PRO A 56 14.38 -0.82 2.31
CA PRO A 56 13.25 -1.26 1.48
C PRO A 56 13.22 -0.58 0.12
N GLY A 57 12.91 -1.37 -0.91
CA GLY A 57 12.67 -0.87 -2.25
C GLY A 57 11.33 -0.13 -2.33
N TYR A 58 11.28 0.92 -3.13
CA TYR A 58 10.04 1.60 -3.50
C TYR A 58 9.93 1.58 -5.01
N PHE A 59 8.80 1.09 -5.51
CA PHE A 59 8.54 0.90 -6.93
C PHE A 59 7.26 1.62 -7.30
N HIS A 60 7.25 2.27 -8.46
CA HIS A 60 6.09 3.02 -8.95
C HIS A 60 6.10 3.03 -10.48
N GLY A 61 4.92 3.05 -11.12
CA GLY A 61 4.76 3.19 -12.57
C GLY A 61 5.52 4.36 -13.22
N CYS A 62 5.78 5.47 -12.53
CA CYS A 62 6.57 6.58 -13.08
C CYS A 62 8.10 6.41 -12.93
N GLY A 63 8.56 5.32 -12.29
CA GLY A 63 9.97 5.00 -12.10
C GLY A 63 10.60 4.37 -13.34
N GLN A 64 11.78 4.83 -13.75
CA GLN A 64 12.49 4.26 -14.91
C GLN A 64 13.25 2.97 -14.58
N GLY A 65 14.02 2.93 -13.49
CA GLY A 65 14.79 1.74 -13.06
C GLY A 65 14.17 0.99 -11.87
N MET A 66 13.23 1.64 -11.20
CA MET A 66 12.44 1.12 -10.07
C MET A 66 10.96 1.14 -10.46
N GLY A 67 10.68 0.72 -11.69
CA GLY A 67 9.36 0.76 -12.30
C GLY A 67 8.43 -0.36 -11.84
N VAL A 68 7.16 -0.20 -12.19
CA VAL A 68 6.13 -1.25 -12.14
C VAL A 68 5.61 -1.42 -13.58
N PRO A 69 5.45 -2.66 -14.08
CA PRO A 69 5.65 -3.91 -13.36
C PRO A 69 7.09 -4.43 -13.33
N GLU A 70 7.95 -3.99 -14.25
CA GLU A 70 9.30 -4.54 -14.40
C GLU A 70 10.38 -3.65 -13.79
N ASN A 71 11.28 -4.25 -13.02
CA ASN A 71 12.46 -3.61 -12.43
C ASN A 71 13.57 -4.64 -12.17
N TRP A 72 14.67 -4.20 -11.55
CA TRP A 72 15.83 -5.06 -11.27
C TRP A 72 15.53 -6.28 -10.39
N ALA A 73 14.45 -6.24 -9.60
CA ALA A 73 14.06 -7.34 -8.71
C ALA A 73 13.12 -8.36 -9.39
N GLY A 74 12.64 -8.06 -10.61
CA GLY A 74 11.77 -8.94 -11.38
C GLY A 74 10.56 -8.21 -11.98
N VAL A 75 9.50 -8.96 -12.25
CA VAL A 75 8.25 -8.46 -12.82
C VAL A 75 7.11 -8.72 -11.83
N GLN A 76 6.46 -7.65 -11.37
CA GLN A 76 5.31 -7.71 -10.49
C GLN A 76 4.41 -6.49 -10.71
N GLU A 77 3.14 -6.73 -11.03
CA GLU A 77 2.12 -5.68 -11.05
C GLU A 77 1.83 -5.15 -9.64
N ALA A 78 1.46 -3.88 -9.54
CA ALA A 78 0.95 -3.33 -8.29
C ALA A 78 -0.38 -4.02 -7.95
N PHE A 79 -0.58 -4.34 -6.66
CA PHE A 79 -1.83 -4.94 -6.19
C PHE A 79 -3.01 -3.99 -6.36
N GLU A 80 -2.76 -2.71 -6.06
CA GLU A 80 -3.66 -1.58 -6.31
C GLU A 80 -2.81 -0.38 -6.73
N GLY A 81 -3.42 0.59 -7.41
CA GLY A 81 -2.73 1.81 -7.81
C GLY A 81 -1.55 1.55 -8.76
N GLU A 82 -0.46 2.30 -8.57
CA GLU A 82 0.75 2.25 -9.40
C GLU A 82 2.01 1.93 -8.59
N ALA A 83 1.92 1.80 -7.27
CA ALA A 83 3.08 1.69 -6.39
C ALA A 83 3.05 0.47 -5.46
N TYR A 84 4.25 0.04 -5.04
CA TYR A 84 4.43 -0.89 -3.93
C TYR A 84 5.82 -0.75 -3.29
N VAL A 85 5.97 -1.37 -2.12
CA VAL A 85 7.26 -1.49 -1.42
C VAL A 85 7.76 -2.93 -1.46
N GLY A 86 9.04 -3.11 -1.75
CA GLY A 86 9.72 -4.41 -1.67
C GLY A 86 10.57 -4.53 -0.42
N LEU A 87 10.62 -5.72 0.17
CA LEU A 87 11.35 -6.02 1.41
C LEU A 87 12.27 -7.22 1.23
N VAL A 88 13.47 -7.13 1.78
CA VAL A 88 14.31 -8.31 2.01
C VAL A 88 13.89 -8.97 3.32
N LEU A 89 13.27 -10.16 3.23
CA LEU A 89 12.77 -10.91 4.40
C LEU A 89 13.78 -11.93 4.95
N THR A 90 14.74 -12.32 4.11
CA THR A 90 15.87 -13.21 4.35
C THR A 90 16.96 -12.93 3.32
N ALA A 91 18.22 -13.27 3.59
CA ALA A 91 19.33 -13.10 2.66
C ALA A 91 20.16 -14.39 2.55
N HIS A 92 20.58 -14.75 1.34
CA HIS A 92 21.46 -15.90 1.15
C HIS A 92 22.88 -15.59 1.65
N GLY A 93 23.46 -16.47 2.48
CA GLY A 93 24.85 -16.36 2.96
C GLY A 93 24.99 -16.37 4.49
N GLY A 94 26.18 -16.00 4.98
CA GLY A 94 26.43 -15.87 6.42
C GLY A 94 25.60 -14.71 7.00
N GLY A 95 24.83 -14.98 8.06
CA GLY A 95 23.93 -13.99 8.65
C GLY A 95 22.54 -13.95 8.00
N GLU A 96 22.08 -15.03 7.36
CA GLU A 96 20.75 -15.14 6.75
C GLU A 96 19.61 -14.64 7.67
N CYS A 97 19.62 -15.03 8.95
CA CYS A 97 18.63 -14.59 9.93
C CYS A 97 18.83 -13.14 10.43
N THR A 98 19.94 -12.49 10.07
CA THR A 98 20.27 -11.12 10.52
C THR A 98 19.79 -10.03 9.57
N VAL A 99 19.43 -10.38 8.34
CA VAL A 99 18.94 -9.42 7.35
C VAL A 99 17.43 -9.56 7.24
N ARG A 100 16.71 -8.58 7.80
CA ARG A 100 15.27 -8.45 7.65
C ARG A 100 14.86 -6.99 7.65
N GLU A 101 14.10 -6.63 6.62
CA GLU A 101 13.56 -5.29 6.45
C GLU A 101 12.10 -5.23 6.89
N PHE A 102 11.74 -4.08 7.45
CA PHE A 102 10.37 -3.74 7.77
C PHE A 102 10.08 -2.33 7.30
N VAL A 103 8.81 -2.09 6.99
CA VAL A 103 8.26 -0.73 6.92
C VAL A 103 7.23 -0.57 8.00
N GLN A 104 7.26 0.59 8.64
CA GLN A 104 6.24 1.00 9.58
C GLN A 104 5.48 2.18 9.00
N LEU A 105 4.16 2.08 9.05
CA LEU A 105 3.26 3.16 8.68
C LEU A 105 2.58 3.75 9.90
N GLU A 106 2.18 5.00 9.78
CA GLU A 106 1.43 5.71 10.81
C GLU A 106 -0.06 5.40 10.71
N LEU A 107 -0.75 5.33 11.85
CA LEU A 107 -2.20 5.28 11.90
C LEU A 107 -2.75 6.70 12.03
N LYS A 108 -3.86 6.99 11.35
CA LYS A 108 -4.55 8.30 11.41
C LYS A 108 -4.95 8.68 12.83
N GLU A 109 -5.23 7.68 13.66
CA GLU A 109 -5.63 7.84 15.05
C GLU A 109 -5.26 6.60 15.87
N PRO A 110 -5.14 6.72 17.22
CA PRO A 110 -4.91 5.56 18.08
C PRO A 110 -6.05 4.54 17.98
N LEU A 111 -5.70 3.27 18.16
CA LEU A 111 -6.71 2.21 18.26
C LEU A 111 -7.53 2.38 19.54
N VAL A 112 -8.83 2.14 19.42
CA VAL A 112 -9.78 2.13 20.53
C VAL A 112 -9.67 0.80 21.26
N ASN A 113 -9.53 0.84 22.58
CA ASN A 113 -9.46 -0.37 23.41
C ASN A 113 -10.72 -1.23 23.21
N GLY A 114 -10.54 -2.54 23.00
CA GLY A 114 -11.63 -3.48 22.67
C GLY A 114 -12.17 -3.36 21.25
N GLY A 115 -11.64 -2.46 20.41
CA GLY A 115 -11.99 -2.34 18.99
C GLY A 115 -11.55 -3.56 18.18
N LYS A 116 -12.30 -3.87 17.12
CA LYS A 116 -11.95 -4.90 16.14
C LYS A 116 -11.59 -4.23 14.83
N TYR A 117 -10.42 -4.55 14.30
CA TYR A 117 -9.86 -4.00 13.06
C TYR A 117 -9.57 -5.17 12.11
N ARG A 118 -9.76 -4.95 10.81
CA ARG A 118 -9.51 -5.95 9.76
C ARG A 118 -8.81 -5.29 8.60
#